data_AF-E6QLW9-F1
#
_entry.id   AF-E6QLW9-F1
#
_cell.length_a   1.000
_cell.length_b   1.000
_cell.length_c   1.000
_cell.angle_alpha   90.00
_cell.angle_beta   90.00
_cell.angle_gamma   90.00
#
_symmetry.space_group_name_H-M   'P 1'
#
loop_
_entity.id
_entity.type
_entity.pdbx_description
1 polymer ?
#
loop_
_entity_poly.entity_id
_entity_poly.type
_entity_poly.pdbx_seq_one_letter_code
_entity_poly.pdbx_strand_id
1 'polypeptide(L)'
;MTPSMQYRLSLDFPHFDIRKSIIRIFRDPDAPDMDGKRFVVVRKVLTPEEIVRFDADNDAYWQYRNGEATEAFLKAAARDAWQTKYGEPIPECALEEERDPETTMASCLLPYDGTVSLTEEESHAIAAVDGDLTMDMVWLVVEGLGWRPGKPVPLDDPGWRAIWAEEEECCMYIHIIRELMGMPFGSNDFCDESSWKPLAVILAGECDGTQKQHADTDKI
;
A
#
# COMPACT_ATOMS: atom_id res chain seq x y z
N MET A 1 -4.56 14.89 10.54
CA MET A 1 -4.67 14.09 9.30
C MET A 1 -4.50 15.00 8.10
N THR A 2 -3.59 14.68 7.19
CA THR A 2 -3.28 15.48 5.99
C THR A 2 -4.36 15.33 4.91
N PRO A 3 -4.46 16.23 3.93
CA PRO A 3 -5.37 16.09 2.79
C PRO A 3 -5.11 14.85 1.93
N SER A 4 -3.86 14.40 1.83
CA SER A 4 -3.47 13.16 1.14
C SER A 4 -4.01 11.96 1.89
N MET A 5 -3.86 11.95 3.22
CA MET A 5 -4.36 10.87 4.04
C MET A 5 -5.89 10.80 4.11
N GLN A 6 -6.57 11.94 4.18
CA GLN A 6 -8.03 11.98 4.06
C GLN A 6 -8.53 11.37 2.74
N TYR A 7 -7.83 11.64 1.64
CA TYR A 7 -8.17 11.06 0.35
C TYR A 7 -7.89 9.57 0.29
N ARG A 8 -6.71 9.13 0.76
CA ARG A 8 -6.38 7.71 0.89
C ARG A 8 -7.48 6.96 1.66
N LEU A 9 -7.95 7.54 2.76
CA LEU A 9 -9.03 6.99 3.58
C LEU A 9 -10.43 7.15 2.99
N SER A 10 -10.65 7.92 1.93
CA SER A 10 -11.94 7.96 1.23
C SER A 10 -12.00 6.96 0.08
N LEU A 11 -10.85 6.51 -0.42
CA LEU A 11 -10.77 5.55 -1.51
C LEU A 11 -11.33 4.19 -1.08
N ASP A 12 -12.15 3.62 -1.96
CA ASP A 12 -12.60 2.25 -1.86
C ASP A 12 -11.53 1.35 -2.49
N PHE A 13 -10.42 1.18 -1.77
CA PHE A 13 -9.46 0.11 -2.01
C PHE A 13 -9.72 -1.01 -1.00
N PRO A 14 -10.81 -1.79 -1.14
CA PRO A 14 -11.22 -2.76 -0.13
C PRO A 14 -10.28 -3.96 -0.03
N HIS A 15 -9.17 -3.99 -0.74
CA HIS A 15 -8.20 -5.06 -0.60
C HIS A 15 -6.95 -4.60 0.16
N PHE A 16 -6.56 -3.32 0.05
CA PHE A 16 -5.21 -2.88 0.41
C PHE A 16 -5.18 -1.46 0.97
N ASP A 17 -5.66 -1.29 2.21
CA ASP A 17 -5.54 -0.04 2.97
C ASP A 17 -5.17 -0.38 4.41
N ILE A 18 -3.89 -0.26 4.74
CA ILE A 18 -3.33 -0.67 6.03
C ILE A 18 -3.90 0.12 7.21
N ARG A 19 -4.43 1.32 6.96
CA ARG A 19 -5.11 2.11 7.99
C ARG A 19 -6.54 1.67 8.24
N LYS A 20 -7.19 1.10 7.22
CA LYS A 20 -8.54 0.52 7.35
C LYS A 20 -8.51 -0.99 7.54
N SER A 21 -7.35 -1.63 7.56
CA SER A 21 -7.27 -3.08 7.66
C SER A 21 -5.92 -3.60 8.12
N ILE A 22 -5.94 -4.76 8.79
CA ILE A 22 -4.76 -5.58 9.00
C ILE A 22 -4.69 -6.57 7.84
N ILE A 23 -3.55 -6.57 7.15
CA ILE A 23 -3.30 -7.43 5.98
C ILE A 23 -2.16 -8.38 6.32
N ARG A 24 -2.30 -9.65 5.95
CA ARG A 24 -1.25 -10.66 6.07
C ARG A 24 -1.13 -11.45 4.80
N ILE A 25 0.09 -11.77 4.43
CA ILE A 25 0.43 -12.68 3.35
C ILE A 25 0.90 -13.98 4.00
N PHE A 26 0.20 -15.08 3.75
CA PHE A 26 0.59 -16.43 4.17
C PHE A 26 1.16 -17.15 2.95
N ARG A 27 2.42 -17.58 3.01
CA ARG A 27 3.14 -18.19 1.88
C ARG A 27 3.66 -19.58 2.25
N ASP A 28 3.61 -20.51 1.32
CA ASP A 28 4.17 -21.85 1.48
C ASP A 28 5.62 -21.87 0.97
N PRO A 29 6.64 -21.86 1.86
CA PRO A 29 8.04 -21.88 1.45
C PRO A 29 8.47 -23.22 0.86
N ASP A 30 7.71 -24.30 1.10
CA ASP A 30 8.04 -25.66 0.69
C ASP A 30 7.35 -26.06 -0.62
N ALA A 31 6.63 -25.12 -1.25
CA ALA A 31 5.91 -25.36 -2.49
C ALA A 31 6.85 -25.91 -3.58
N PRO A 32 6.60 -27.13 -4.11
CA PRO A 32 7.43 -27.72 -5.14
C PRO A 32 7.23 -26.98 -6.46
N ASP A 33 8.34 -26.72 -7.14
CA ASP A 33 8.48 -25.91 -8.35
C ASP A 33 8.26 -24.41 -8.13
N MET A 34 9.40 -23.72 -8.04
CA MET A 34 9.58 -22.26 -7.95
C MET A 34 9.29 -21.69 -6.57
N ASP A 35 10.31 -21.75 -5.71
CA ASP A 35 10.50 -21.01 -4.45
C ASP A 35 9.29 -20.14 -4.04
N GLY A 36 8.37 -20.68 -3.24
CA GLY A 36 7.41 -19.87 -2.48
C GLY A 36 6.27 -19.20 -3.26
N LYS A 37 5.97 -19.58 -4.50
CA LYS A 37 4.92 -18.94 -5.31
C LYS A 37 3.48 -19.23 -4.87
N ARG A 38 3.27 -20.14 -3.92
CA ARG A 38 1.94 -20.43 -3.37
C ARG A 38 1.72 -19.59 -2.13
N PHE A 39 0.72 -18.73 -2.21
CA PHE A 39 0.36 -17.85 -1.12
C PHE A 39 -1.11 -17.47 -1.17
N VAL A 40 -1.60 -16.93 -0.06
CA VAL A 40 -2.88 -16.23 0.04
C VAL A 40 -2.69 -14.94 0.80
N VAL A 41 -3.44 -13.92 0.40
CA VAL A 41 -3.56 -12.68 1.15
C VAL A 41 -4.87 -12.72 1.92
N VAL A 42 -4.82 -12.34 3.19
CA VAL A 42 -6.02 -12.16 4.03
C VAL A 42 -6.07 -10.77 4.60
N ARG A 43 -7.29 -10.30 4.79
CA ARG A 43 -7.59 -8.95 5.26
C ARG A 43 -8.60 -9.00 6.39
N LYS A 44 -8.30 -8.29 7.48
CA LYS A 44 -9.29 -7.90 8.47
C LYS A 44 -9.58 -6.41 8.34
N VAL A 45 -10.79 -6.05 7.96
CA VAL A 45 -11.24 -4.64 7.94
C VAL A 45 -11.40 -4.13 9.38
N LEU A 46 -10.93 -2.92 9.61
CA LEU A 46 -11.07 -2.21 10.87
C LEU A 46 -12.38 -1.43 10.91
N THR A 47 -13.02 -1.39 12.07
CA THR A 47 -14.20 -0.52 12.26
C THR A 47 -13.78 0.95 12.38
N PRO A 48 -14.69 1.91 12.14
CA PRO A 48 -14.37 3.33 12.33
C PRO A 48 -13.84 3.65 13.74
N GLU A 49 -14.36 2.97 14.77
CA GLU A 49 -13.92 3.13 16.16
C GLU A 49 -12.51 2.58 16.39
N GLU A 50 -12.16 1.44 15.76
CA GLU A 50 -10.82 0.89 15.80
C GLU A 50 -9.81 1.85 15.15
N ILE A 51 -10.14 2.39 13.97
CA ILE A 51 -9.29 3.36 13.25
C ILE A 51 -9.02 4.59 14.12
N VAL A 52 -10.07 5.23 14.65
CA VAL A 52 -9.93 6.43 15.50
C VAL A 52 -9.10 6.14 16.76
N ARG A 53 -9.28 4.96 17.35
CA ARG A 53 -8.52 4.55 18.54
C ARG A 53 -7.03 4.36 18.21
N PHE A 54 -6.73 3.68 17.11
CA PHE A 54 -5.37 3.36 16.70
C PHE A 54 -4.60 4.60 16.24
N ASP A 55 -5.27 5.55 15.58
CA ASP A 55 -4.69 6.87 15.27
C ASP A 55 -4.29 7.66 16.54
N ALA A 56 -5.02 7.47 17.65
CA ALA A 56 -4.76 8.16 18.91
C ALA A 56 -3.72 7.44 19.79
N ASP A 57 -3.56 6.12 19.63
CA ASP A 57 -2.73 5.26 20.46
C ASP A 57 -2.11 4.13 19.60
N ASN A 58 -0.89 4.37 19.14
CA ASN A 58 -0.14 3.42 18.32
C ASN A 58 0.18 2.13 19.09
N ASP A 59 0.33 2.17 20.42
CA ASP A 59 0.61 0.97 21.20
C ASP A 59 -0.64 0.06 21.23
N ALA A 60 -1.83 0.65 21.32
CA ALA A 60 -3.09 -0.10 21.22
C ALA A 60 -3.25 -0.79 19.86
N TYR A 61 -2.78 -0.17 18.77
CA TYR A 61 -2.76 -0.78 17.44
C TYR A 61 -1.87 -2.03 17.41
N TRP A 62 -0.63 -1.94 17.88
CA TRP A 62 0.30 -3.07 17.87
C TRP A 62 -0.14 -4.21 18.80
N GLN A 63 -0.72 -3.89 19.96
CA GLN A 63 -1.31 -4.90 20.85
C GLN A 63 -2.47 -5.63 20.18
N TYR A 64 -3.32 -4.91 19.44
CA TYR A 64 -4.43 -5.51 18.74
C TYR A 64 -3.99 -6.36 17.54
N ARG A 65 -3.05 -5.84 16.74
CA ARG A 65 -2.47 -6.52 15.57
C ARG A 65 -1.83 -7.86 15.94
N ASN A 66 -1.16 -7.91 17.10
CA ASN A 66 -0.48 -9.09 17.60
C ASN A 66 -1.29 -9.86 18.67
N GLY A 67 -2.58 -9.56 18.80
CA GLY A 67 -3.46 -10.20 19.77
C GLY A 67 -3.93 -11.58 19.31
N GLU A 68 -4.06 -12.52 20.24
CA GLU A 68 -4.44 -13.92 19.97
C GLU A 68 -5.74 -14.05 19.15
N ALA A 69 -6.75 -13.22 19.45
CA ALA A 69 -8.03 -13.23 18.73
C ALA A 69 -7.90 -12.76 17.28
N THR A 70 -7.07 -11.75 17.03
CA THR A 70 -6.80 -11.23 15.67
C THR A 70 -6.02 -12.27 14.86
N GLU A 71 -5.02 -12.89 15.48
CA GLU A 71 -4.21 -13.92 14.85
C GLU A 71 -5.05 -15.16 14.49
N ALA A 72 -5.89 -15.62 15.42
CA ALA A 72 -6.81 -16.72 15.17
C ALA A 72 -7.77 -16.43 14.01
N PHE A 73 -8.28 -15.19 13.92
CA PHE A 73 -9.12 -14.76 12.80
C PHE A 73 -8.36 -14.82 11.46
N LEU A 74 -7.16 -14.24 11.40
CA LEU A 74 -6.36 -14.17 10.17
C LEU A 74 -5.97 -15.57 9.69
N LYS A 75 -5.54 -16.47 10.59
CA LYS A 75 -5.25 -17.87 10.24
C LYS A 75 -6.49 -18.65 9.78
N ALA A 76 -7.65 -18.40 10.37
CA ALA A 76 -8.90 -19.01 9.91
C ALA A 76 -9.27 -18.53 8.49
N ALA A 77 -9.18 -17.22 8.24
CA ALA A 77 -9.39 -16.66 6.91
C ALA A 77 -8.37 -17.20 5.89
N ALA A 78 -7.13 -17.45 6.30
CA ALA A 78 -6.09 -17.98 5.42
C ALA A 78 -6.40 -19.41 5.01
N ARG A 79 -6.88 -20.24 5.94
CA ARG A 79 -7.37 -21.60 5.64
C ARG A 79 -8.47 -21.58 4.58
N ASP A 80 -9.46 -20.71 4.74
CA ASP A 80 -10.58 -20.60 3.81
C ASP A 80 -10.13 -20.10 2.43
N ALA A 81 -9.30 -19.05 2.39
CA ALA A 81 -8.76 -18.49 1.17
C ALA A 81 -7.90 -19.52 0.41
N TRP A 82 -7.08 -20.29 1.12
CA TRP A 82 -6.20 -21.31 0.53
C TRP A 82 -7.00 -22.47 -0.05
N GLN A 83 -7.95 -22.99 0.74
CA GLN A 83 -8.83 -24.06 0.30
C GLN A 83 -9.63 -23.65 -0.94
N THR A 84 -10.06 -22.39 -1.00
CA THR A 84 -10.76 -21.83 -2.17
C THR A 84 -9.83 -21.71 -3.38
N LYS A 85 -8.60 -21.20 -3.19
CA LYS A 85 -7.65 -20.91 -4.27
C LYS A 85 -7.01 -22.18 -4.86
N TYR A 86 -6.65 -23.15 -4.01
CA TYR A 86 -5.88 -24.34 -4.39
C TYR A 86 -6.66 -25.65 -4.28
N GLY A 87 -7.85 -25.67 -3.66
CA GLY A 87 -8.65 -26.89 -3.53
C GLY A 87 -8.14 -27.90 -2.48
N GLU A 88 -7.17 -27.51 -1.65
CA GLU A 88 -6.55 -28.35 -0.63
C GLU A 88 -6.34 -27.57 0.68
N PRO A 89 -6.15 -28.26 1.83
CA PRO A 89 -5.84 -27.57 3.08
C PRO A 89 -4.52 -26.81 2.98
N ILE A 90 -4.45 -25.66 3.63
CA ILE A 90 -3.19 -24.91 3.76
C ILE A 90 -2.16 -25.74 4.54
N PRO A 91 -0.89 -25.83 4.07
CA PRO A 91 0.19 -26.42 4.84
C PRO A 91 0.44 -25.65 6.15
N GLU A 92 0.81 -26.35 7.23
CA GLU A 92 1.06 -25.68 8.51
C GLU A 92 2.27 -24.73 8.44
N CYS A 93 3.30 -25.07 7.65
CA CYS A 93 4.45 -24.17 7.43
C CYS A 93 4.03 -22.83 6.82
N ALA A 94 2.98 -22.82 6.00
CA ALA A 94 2.46 -21.58 5.42
C ALA A 94 1.68 -20.72 6.42
N LEU A 95 1.15 -21.32 7.49
CA LEU A 95 0.48 -20.62 8.60
C LEU A 95 1.46 -20.07 9.65
N GLU A 96 2.73 -20.47 9.60
CA GLU A 96 3.80 -20.01 10.49
C GLU A 96 4.72 -18.96 9.82
N GLU A 97 4.65 -18.85 8.50
CA GLU A 97 5.47 -17.92 7.71
C GLU A 97 4.58 -16.82 7.10
N GLU A 98 4.05 -15.96 7.96
CA GLU A 98 3.34 -14.76 7.56
C GLU A 98 4.25 -13.55 7.32
N ARG A 99 3.84 -12.68 6.39
CA ARG A 99 4.52 -11.42 6.09
C ARG A 99 3.56 -10.25 5.97
N ASP A 100 4.08 -9.06 6.28
CA ASP A 100 3.36 -7.80 6.10
C ASP A 100 3.66 -7.23 4.71
N PRO A 101 2.64 -6.84 3.93
CA PRO A 101 2.86 -6.33 2.58
C PRO A 101 3.75 -5.09 2.54
N GLU A 102 3.68 -4.24 3.57
CA GLU A 102 4.52 -3.05 3.77
C GLU A 102 6.01 -3.36 3.90
N THR A 103 6.37 -4.60 4.25
CA THR A 103 7.77 -5.03 4.44
C THR A 103 8.18 -6.18 3.52
N THR A 104 7.23 -6.67 2.72
CA THR A 104 7.46 -7.78 1.80
C THR A 104 7.89 -7.23 0.46
N MET A 105 9.15 -7.45 0.09
CA MET A 105 9.65 -7.03 -1.22
C MET A 105 8.89 -7.75 -2.34
N ALA A 106 8.53 -7.02 -3.39
CA ALA A 106 7.85 -7.55 -4.56
C ALA A 106 8.73 -8.53 -5.35
N SER A 107 10.05 -8.29 -5.35
CA SER A 107 11.04 -9.17 -6.00
C SER A 107 11.27 -10.49 -5.26
N CYS A 108 10.91 -10.57 -3.96
CA CYS A 108 11.06 -11.75 -3.10
C CYS A 108 10.06 -12.88 -3.41
N LEU A 109 9.81 -13.16 -4.69
CA LEU A 109 9.17 -14.37 -5.22
C LEU A 109 7.65 -14.49 -5.04
N LEU A 110 6.95 -13.44 -4.59
CA LEU A 110 5.49 -13.45 -4.53
C LEU A 110 4.91 -12.89 -5.84
N PRO A 111 4.18 -13.70 -6.64
CA PRO A 111 3.36 -13.17 -7.71
C PRO A 111 2.46 -12.04 -7.21
N TYR A 112 2.31 -11.00 -8.02
CA TYR A 112 1.33 -9.95 -7.72
C TYR A 112 -0.09 -10.53 -7.65
N ASP A 113 -0.74 -10.37 -6.49
CA ASP A 113 -2.13 -10.78 -6.19
C ASP A 113 -3.07 -9.58 -6.11
N GLY A 114 -2.84 -8.59 -6.95
CA GLY A 114 -3.84 -7.54 -7.13
C GLY A 114 -5.02 -8.01 -7.98
N THR A 115 -6.01 -7.15 -8.10
CA THR A 115 -7.19 -7.41 -8.93
C THR A 115 -6.86 -7.36 -10.42
N VAL A 116 -5.80 -6.63 -10.76
CA VAL A 116 -5.22 -6.55 -12.09
C VAL A 116 -4.22 -7.68 -12.31
N SER A 117 -4.34 -8.41 -13.40
CA SER A 117 -3.26 -9.32 -13.81
C SER A 117 -2.11 -8.52 -14.43
N LEU A 118 -0.89 -8.76 -13.95
CA LEU A 118 0.31 -8.19 -14.56
C LEU A 118 0.74 -8.98 -15.80
N THR A 119 1.22 -8.26 -16.80
CA THR A 119 1.96 -8.86 -17.92
C THR A 119 3.36 -9.28 -17.49
N GLU A 120 4.03 -10.09 -18.31
CA GLU A 120 5.43 -10.46 -18.09
C GLU A 120 6.35 -9.23 -18.12
N GLU A 121 6.08 -8.25 -19.00
CA GLU A 121 6.83 -6.99 -19.06
C GLU A 121 6.66 -6.16 -17.79
N GLU A 122 5.43 -6.04 -17.28
CA GLU A 122 5.14 -5.37 -16.00
C GLU A 122 5.84 -6.05 -14.83
N SER A 123 5.80 -7.37 -14.79
CA SER A 123 6.46 -8.16 -13.75
C SER A 123 7.98 -7.97 -13.78
N HIS A 124 8.58 -7.96 -14.97
CA HIS A 124 10.01 -7.68 -15.13
C HIS A 124 10.39 -6.25 -14.75
N ALA A 125 9.55 -5.26 -15.07
CA ALA A 125 9.81 -3.88 -14.71
C ALA A 125 9.80 -3.68 -13.18
N ILE A 126 8.85 -4.31 -12.47
CA ILE A 126 8.82 -4.31 -11.00
C ILE A 126 10.04 -5.02 -10.42
N ALA A 127 10.40 -6.19 -10.97
CA ALA A 127 11.56 -6.94 -10.51
C ALA A 127 12.90 -6.23 -10.76
N ALA A 128 12.97 -5.26 -11.68
CA ALA A 128 14.18 -4.52 -11.99
C ALA A 128 14.55 -3.48 -10.93
N VAL A 129 13.61 -3.05 -10.09
CA VAL A 129 13.82 -2.10 -8.98
C VAL A 129 14.11 -2.87 -7.69
N ASP A 130 14.96 -3.90 -7.81
CA ASP A 130 15.13 -4.95 -6.80
C ASP A 130 15.62 -4.40 -5.45
N GLY A 131 14.89 -4.75 -4.38
CA GLY A 131 15.27 -4.51 -2.99
C GLY A 131 14.39 -3.51 -2.24
N ASP A 132 13.78 -2.54 -2.91
CA ASP A 132 13.11 -1.43 -2.22
C ASP A 132 11.58 -1.37 -2.46
N LEU A 133 11.07 -2.01 -3.53
CA LEU A 133 9.63 -2.08 -3.78
C LEU A 133 8.93 -3.12 -2.91
N THR A 134 8.03 -2.67 -2.04
CA THR A 134 7.18 -3.54 -1.23
C THR A 134 5.91 -3.93 -1.99
N MET A 135 5.21 -4.98 -1.56
CA MET A 135 3.95 -5.40 -2.20
C MET A 135 2.89 -4.29 -2.15
N ASP A 136 2.86 -3.52 -1.07
CA ASP A 136 1.95 -2.38 -0.93
C ASP A 136 2.26 -1.26 -1.94
N MET A 137 3.55 -0.99 -2.18
CA MET A 137 3.99 -0.04 -3.22
C MET A 137 3.49 -0.46 -4.59
N VAL A 138 3.63 -1.75 -4.92
CA VAL A 138 3.17 -2.28 -6.20
C VAL A 138 1.66 -2.16 -6.34
N TRP A 139 0.86 -2.48 -5.31
CA TRP A 139 -0.59 -2.29 -5.38
C TRP A 139 -0.98 -0.82 -5.59
N LEU A 140 -0.38 0.12 -4.87
CA LEU A 140 -0.69 1.54 -5.05
C LEU A 140 -0.32 2.07 -6.44
N VAL A 141 0.78 1.59 -7.01
CA VAL A 141 1.18 1.97 -8.37
C VAL A 141 0.29 1.31 -9.42
N VAL A 142 0.01 0.01 -9.30
CA VAL A 142 -0.72 -0.76 -10.31
C VAL A 142 -2.23 -0.51 -10.23
N GLU A 143 -2.84 -0.57 -9.04
CA GLU A 143 -4.28 -0.35 -8.83
C GLU A 143 -4.59 1.14 -8.64
N GLY A 144 -3.72 1.88 -7.94
CA GLY A 144 -3.97 3.27 -7.58
C GLY A 144 -3.65 4.27 -8.69
N LEU A 145 -2.52 4.12 -9.38
CA LEU A 145 -2.16 4.95 -10.54
C LEU A 145 -2.53 4.32 -11.89
N GLY A 146 -2.88 3.04 -11.93
CA GLY A 146 -3.04 2.33 -13.19
C GLY A 146 -1.75 2.28 -14.02
N TRP A 147 -0.58 2.41 -13.38
CA TRP A 147 0.71 2.51 -14.07
C TRP A 147 0.99 1.26 -14.91
N ARG A 148 1.66 1.48 -16.05
CA ARG A 148 2.16 0.43 -16.93
C ARG A 148 3.51 0.86 -17.53
N PRO A 149 4.44 -0.09 -17.80
CA PRO A 149 5.68 0.19 -18.49
C PRO A 149 5.46 0.99 -19.79
N GLY A 150 6.30 2.00 -20.00
CA GLY A 150 6.22 2.86 -21.20
C GLY A 150 5.00 3.77 -21.29
N LYS A 151 4.10 3.78 -20.29
CA LYS A 151 2.95 4.69 -20.22
C LYS A 151 3.15 5.69 -19.08
N PRO A 152 3.50 6.95 -19.38
CA PRO A 152 3.60 7.99 -18.36
C PRO A 152 2.27 8.17 -17.63
N VAL A 153 2.33 8.27 -16.30
CA VAL A 153 1.18 8.65 -15.47
C VAL A 153 1.16 10.17 -15.33
N PRO A 154 0.03 10.84 -15.58
CA PRO A 154 -0.10 12.29 -15.37
C PRO A 154 0.18 12.70 -13.92
N LEU A 155 0.84 13.85 -13.70
CA LEU A 155 1.15 14.33 -12.34
C LEU A 155 -0.07 14.84 -11.56
N ASP A 156 -1.16 15.14 -12.26
CA ASP A 156 -2.46 15.51 -11.72
C ASP A 156 -3.39 14.31 -11.49
N ASP A 157 -2.93 13.09 -11.78
CA ASP A 157 -3.68 11.88 -11.48
C ASP A 157 -3.97 11.79 -9.97
N PRO A 158 -5.24 11.64 -9.55
CA PRO A 158 -5.60 11.71 -8.15
C PRO A 158 -5.06 10.51 -7.35
N GLY A 159 -4.69 9.40 -7.99
CA GLY A 159 -4.02 8.25 -7.35
C GLY A 159 -2.68 8.64 -6.70
N TRP A 160 -2.01 9.69 -7.18
CA TRP A 160 -0.78 10.19 -6.55
C TRP A 160 -0.98 10.64 -5.10
N ARG A 161 -2.19 11.06 -4.74
CA ARG A 161 -2.52 11.43 -3.35
C ARG A 161 -2.46 10.23 -2.42
N ALA A 162 -2.79 9.03 -2.90
CA ALA A 162 -2.70 7.80 -2.11
C ALA A 162 -1.23 7.42 -1.85
N ILE A 163 -0.38 7.48 -2.88
CA ILE A 163 1.07 7.23 -2.75
C ILE A 163 1.71 8.27 -1.83
N TRP A 164 1.35 9.54 -1.99
CA TRP A 164 1.89 10.60 -1.14
C TRP A 164 1.50 10.42 0.34
N ALA A 165 0.34 9.83 0.59
CA ALA A 165 -0.11 9.56 1.95
C ALA A 165 0.75 8.47 2.63
N GLU A 166 1.30 7.51 1.87
CA GLU A 166 2.29 6.57 2.39
C GLU A 166 3.67 7.21 2.58
N GLU A 167 4.12 8.09 1.67
CA GLU A 167 5.37 8.85 1.84
C GLU A 167 5.39 9.67 3.14
N GLU A 168 4.23 10.20 3.55
CA GLU A 168 4.09 10.96 4.80
C GLU A 168 4.30 10.09 6.06
N GLU A 169 4.09 8.78 5.97
CA GLU A 169 4.26 7.83 7.08
C GLU A 169 5.58 7.06 6.98
N CYS A 170 6.03 6.78 5.77
CA CYS A 170 7.24 6.03 5.45
C CYS A 170 8.06 6.80 4.43
N CYS A 171 9.16 7.41 4.87
CA CYS A 171 10.03 8.16 3.98
C CYS A 171 10.62 7.25 2.89
N MET A 172 10.92 7.85 1.73
CA MET A 172 11.54 7.22 0.54
C MET A 172 10.60 6.47 -0.41
N TYR A 173 9.34 6.26 -0.04
CA TYR A 173 8.31 5.63 -0.88
C TYR A 173 8.24 6.27 -2.28
N ILE A 174 8.17 7.60 -2.35
CA ILE A 174 8.01 8.33 -3.60
C ILE A 174 9.24 8.24 -4.51
N HIS A 175 10.43 8.12 -3.93
CA HIS A 175 11.68 7.98 -4.68
C HIS A 175 11.73 6.63 -5.39
N ILE A 176 11.38 5.56 -4.67
CA ILE A 176 11.31 4.19 -5.20
C ILE A 176 10.25 4.12 -6.30
N ILE A 177 9.08 4.72 -6.09
CA ILE A 177 8.04 4.78 -7.13
C ILE A 177 8.52 5.55 -8.38
N ARG A 178 9.24 6.67 -8.21
CA ARG A 178 9.78 7.43 -9.35
C ARG A 178 10.82 6.64 -10.13
N GLU A 179 11.65 5.86 -9.46
CA GLU A 179 12.59 4.94 -10.11
C GLU A 179 11.85 3.92 -10.99
N LEU A 180 10.85 3.24 -10.41
CA LEU A 180 9.99 2.29 -11.14
C LEU A 180 9.33 2.92 -12.37
N MET A 181 8.91 4.18 -12.25
CA MET A 181 8.24 4.91 -13.32
C MET A 181 9.21 5.53 -14.34
N GLY A 182 10.53 5.39 -14.14
CA GLY A 182 11.55 5.99 -15.00
C GLY A 182 11.51 7.52 -15.01
N MET A 183 11.04 8.13 -13.91
CA MET A 183 10.95 9.57 -13.77
C MET A 183 12.31 10.15 -13.41
N PRO A 184 12.71 11.29 -13.98
CA PRO A 184 14.01 11.88 -13.67
C PRO A 184 14.06 12.30 -12.19
N PHE A 185 15.16 11.96 -11.52
CA PHE A 185 15.51 12.54 -10.23
C PHE A 185 16.01 13.98 -10.41
N GLY A 186 15.71 14.86 -9.45
CA GLY A 186 16.25 16.21 -9.41
C GLY A 186 17.79 16.19 -9.26
N SER A 187 18.44 17.30 -9.58
CA SER A 187 19.91 17.38 -9.62
C SER A 187 20.62 17.39 -8.26
N ASN A 188 19.90 17.34 -7.14
CA ASN A 188 20.46 17.44 -5.80
C ASN A 188 19.94 16.31 -4.92
N ASP A 189 20.86 15.75 -4.12
CA ASP A 189 20.74 14.70 -3.09
C ASP A 189 19.40 13.96 -2.96
N PHE A 190 19.50 12.63 -2.87
CA PHE A 190 18.43 11.68 -2.53
C PHE A 190 17.57 12.10 -1.30
N CYS A 191 18.07 13.04 -0.49
CA CYS A 191 17.45 13.57 0.72
C CYS A 191 16.99 15.04 0.63
N ASP A 192 17.35 15.80 -0.42
CA ASP A 192 17.00 17.24 -0.59
C ASP A 192 15.85 17.47 -1.59
N GLU A 193 15.22 16.40 -2.09
CA GLU A 193 13.94 16.46 -2.83
C GLU A 193 12.73 16.78 -1.93
N SER A 194 12.95 17.39 -0.76
CA SER A 194 11.95 17.84 0.22
C SER A 194 10.84 18.77 -0.33
N SER A 195 10.88 19.10 -1.63
CA SER A 195 9.94 19.97 -2.34
C SER A 195 9.18 19.30 -3.50
N TRP A 196 9.57 18.11 -3.97
CA TRP A 196 8.87 17.50 -5.10
C TRP A 196 7.55 16.90 -4.64
N LYS A 197 6.44 17.42 -5.17
CA LYS A 197 5.09 16.94 -4.91
C LYS A 197 4.37 16.71 -6.23
N PRO A 198 3.65 15.59 -6.41
CA PRO A 198 2.73 15.44 -7.53
C PRO A 198 1.73 16.60 -7.56
N LEU A 199 1.36 17.05 -8.76
CA LEU A 199 0.44 18.17 -8.94
C LEU A 199 -0.91 17.90 -8.25
N ALA A 200 -1.39 16.66 -8.25
CA ALA A 200 -2.60 16.26 -7.54
C ALA A 200 -2.56 16.56 -6.03
N VAL A 201 -1.39 16.48 -5.40
CA VAL A 201 -1.18 16.79 -3.97
C VAL A 201 -1.18 18.31 -3.75
N ILE A 202 -0.53 19.06 -4.64
CA ILE A 202 -0.47 20.53 -4.56
C ILE A 202 -1.88 21.13 -4.70
N LEU A 203 -2.62 20.73 -5.74
CA LEU A 203 -3.97 21.24 -6.01
C LEU A 203 -4.95 20.96 -4.87
N ALA A 204 -4.80 19.81 -4.19
CA ALA A 204 -5.61 19.47 -3.03
C ALA A 204 -5.31 20.38 -1.82
N GLY A 205 -4.03 20.74 -1.61
CA GLY A 205 -3.62 21.65 -0.53
C GLY A 205 -4.05 23.11 -0.75
N GLU A 206 -4.15 23.55 -2.00
CA GLU A 206 -4.59 24.92 -2.34
C GLU A 206 -6.11 25.12 -2.17
N CYS A 207 -6.92 24.09 -2.40
CA CYS A 207 -8.38 24.14 -2.25
C CYS A 207 -8.84 24.30 -0.79
N ASP A 208 -8.07 23.82 0.19
CA ASP A 208 -8.35 24.01 1.62
C ASP A 208 -7.91 25.40 2.13
N GLY A 209 -7.00 26.08 1.42
CA GLY A 209 -6.48 27.40 1.79
C GLY A 209 -7.37 28.57 1.35
N THR A 210 -8.21 28.39 0.33
CA THR A 210 -9.00 29.49 -0.26
C THR A 210 -10.34 29.76 0.45
N GLN A 211 -10.77 28.93 1.40
CA GLN A 211 -12.00 29.17 2.17
C GLN A 211 -11.82 30.02 3.44
N LYS A 212 -10.58 30.42 3.80
CA LYS A 212 -10.33 31.22 5.02
C LYS A 212 -10.14 32.73 4.81
N GLN A 213 -10.38 33.30 3.62
CA GLN A 213 -10.17 34.74 3.38
C GLN A 213 -11.41 35.57 2.98
N HIS A 214 -12.63 35.06 3.09
CA HIS A 214 -13.84 35.87 2.87
C HIS A 214 -14.88 35.71 3.99
N ALA A 215 -14.47 35.96 5.24
CA ALA A 215 -15.42 36.17 6.34
C ALA A 215 -14.80 37.05 7.44
N ASP A 216 -14.27 38.22 7.09
CA ASP A 216 -14.14 39.33 8.05
C ASP A 216 -13.79 40.63 7.31
N THR A 217 -14.79 41.19 6.66
CA THR A 217 -14.81 42.61 6.27
C THR A 217 -16.27 42.91 5.97
N ASP A 218 -17.07 43.07 7.03
CA ASP A 218 -18.25 43.93 7.04
C ASP A 218 -18.88 43.94 8.44
N LYS A 219 -18.32 44.77 9.31
CA LYS A 219 -19.08 45.47 10.36
C LYS A 219 -18.55 46.90 10.46
N ILE A 220 -19.26 47.80 9.77
CA ILE A 220 -19.34 49.23 10.08
C ILE A 220 -20.35 49.39 11.22
#